data_AF-A0A7Y8AUM3-F1
#
_entry.id   AF-A0A7Y8AUM3-F1
#
_cell.length_a   1.000
_cell.length_b   1.000
_cell.length_c   1.000
_cell.angle_alpha   90.00
_cell.angle_beta   90.00
_cell.angle_gamma   90.00
#
_symmetry.space_group_name_H-M   'P 1'
#
loop_
_entity.id
_entity.type
_entity.pdbx_description
1 polymer ?
#
loop_
_entity_poly.entity_id
_entity_poly.type
_entity_poly.pdbx_seq_one_letter_code
_entity_poly.pdbx_strand_id
1 'polypeptide(L)'
;MESFWLCDDCLFAAAYEDYSALSLYYTTDEIEDRIANIHRGLVRLMPISADFDPEAGWGIRAFSPLPCDGCGSPLHGQRHQFTQL
;
A
#
# COMPACT_ATOMS: atom_id res chain seq x y z
N MET A 1 -18.06 7.48 2.00
CA MET A 1 -16.96 6.60 1.59
C MET A 1 -15.67 7.31 1.92
N GLU A 2 -14.85 6.70 2.76
CA GLU A 2 -13.53 7.21 3.12
C GLU A 2 -12.52 6.69 2.11
N SER A 3 -11.67 7.58 1.60
CA SER A 3 -10.61 7.25 0.65
C SER A 3 -9.25 7.30 1.35
N PHE A 4 -8.38 6.39 0.98
CA PHE A 4 -7.03 6.24 1.55
C PHE A 4 -6.01 5.98 0.44
N TRP A 5 -4.75 6.22 0.77
CA TRP A 5 -3.62 6.24 -0.14
C TRP A 5 -2.60 5.19 0.26
N LEU A 6 -2.51 4.14 -0.55
CA LEU A 6 -1.62 3.00 -0.31
C LEU A 6 -0.31 3.14 -1.10
N CYS A 7 0.81 2.80 -0.47
CA CYS A 7 2.09 2.61 -1.16
C CYS A 7 2.09 1.33 -2.02
N ASP A 8 3.09 1.17 -2.87
CA ASP A 8 3.21 0.01 -3.77
C ASP A 8 3.17 -1.31 -2.99
N ASP A 9 3.91 -1.46 -1.89
CA ASP A 9 3.86 -2.70 -1.08
C ASP A 9 2.43 -3.05 -0.61
N CYS A 10 1.67 -2.05 -0.15
CA CYS A 10 0.29 -2.25 0.31
C CYS A 10 -0.66 -2.53 -0.85
N LEU A 11 -0.45 -1.91 -2.01
CA LEU A 11 -1.18 -2.20 -3.24
C LEU A 11 -0.98 -3.67 -3.64
N PHE A 12 0.27 -4.13 -3.76
CA PHE A 12 0.56 -5.51 -4.18
C PHE A 12 0.05 -6.54 -3.18
N ALA A 13 0.20 -6.26 -1.88
CA ALA A 13 -0.35 -7.13 -0.84
C ALA A 13 -1.89 -7.20 -0.90
N ALA A 14 -2.58 -6.07 -1.07
CA ALA A 14 -4.04 -6.03 -1.11
C ALA A 14 -4.63 -6.68 -2.37
N ALA A 15 -3.99 -6.48 -3.53
CA ALA A 15 -4.49 -6.96 -4.81
C ALA A 15 -4.08 -8.40 -5.13
N TYR A 16 -2.89 -8.81 -4.69
CA TYR A 16 -2.26 -10.06 -5.13
C TYR A 16 -1.65 -10.90 -4.00
N GLU A 17 -1.70 -10.45 -2.75
CA GLU A 17 -0.98 -11.08 -1.63
C GLU A 17 0.53 -11.25 -1.90
N ASP A 18 1.10 -10.34 -2.69
CA ASP A 18 2.50 -10.38 -3.12
C ASP A 18 3.38 -9.43 -2.30
N TYR A 19 4.49 -9.96 -1.79
CA TYR A 19 5.51 -9.28 -0.98
C TYR A 19 6.92 -9.42 -1.57
N SER A 20 7.06 -10.02 -2.75
CA SER A 20 8.35 -10.38 -3.36
C SER A 20 9.29 -9.18 -3.55
N ALA A 21 8.74 -8.00 -3.81
CA ALA A 21 9.50 -6.76 -3.95
C ALA A 21 10.23 -6.33 -2.67
N LEU A 22 9.77 -6.77 -1.49
CA LEU A 22 10.44 -6.42 -0.21
C LEU A 22 11.87 -6.96 -0.14
N SER A 23 12.10 -8.14 -0.73
CA SER A 23 13.44 -8.77 -0.80
C SER A 23 14.48 -7.96 -1.57
N LEU A 24 14.07 -6.96 -2.34
CA LEU A 24 14.98 -6.06 -3.04
C LEU A 24 15.60 -5.01 -2.11
N TYR A 25 14.95 -4.71 -0.98
CA TYR A 25 15.27 -3.56 -0.15
C TYR A 25 15.47 -3.88 1.34
N TYR A 26 14.96 -5.03 1.81
CA TYR A 26 14.96 -5.42 3.21
C TYR A 26 15.70 -6.74 3.41
N THR A 27 16.28 -6.91 4.60
CA THR A 27 16.80 -8.20 5.06
C THR A 27 15.66 -9.15 5.43
N THR A 28 15.95 -10.45 5.54
CA THR A 28 14.94 -11.46 5.89
C THR A 28 14.17 -11.13 7.17
N ASP A 29 14.87 -10.69 8.21
CA ASP A 29 14.24 -10.33 9.50
C ASP A 29 13.33 -9.10 9.36
N GLU A 30 13.75 -8.10 8.59
CA GLU A 30 12.95 -6.90 8.33
C GLU A 30 11.72 -7.18 7.46
N ILE A 31 11.79 -8.17 6.55
CA ILE A 31 10.66 -8.56 5.69
C ILE A 31 9.51 -9.09 6.53
N GLU A 32 9.77 -9.93 7.53
CA GLU A 32 8.71 -10.49 8.38
C GLU A 32 7.96 -9.37 9.14
N ASP A 33 8.70 -8.45 9.75
CA ASP A 33 8.13 -7.26 10.41
C ASP A 33 7.35 -6.38 9.43
N ARG A 34 7.86 -6.22 8.21
CA ARG A 34 7.23 -5.42 7.17
C ARG A 34 5.90 -6.03 6.72
N ILE A 35 5.87 -7.34 6.47
CA ILE A 35 4.65 -8.09 6.11
C ILE A 35 3.61 -7.97 7.23
N ALA A 36 4.01 -8.16 8.49
CA ALA A 36 3.10 -8.05 9.64
C ALA A 36 2.45 -6.67 9.73
N ASN A 37 3.22 -5.60 9.53
CA ASN A 37 2.71 -4.22 9.53
C ASN A 37 1.76 -3.94 8.35
N ILE A 38 2.07 -4.44 7.16
CA ILE A 38 1.19 -4.32 5.99
C ILE A 38 -0.13 -5.04 6.26
N HIS A 39 -0.08 -6.29 6.69
CA HIS A 39 -1.28 -7.10 6.95
C HIS A 39 -2.17 -6.47 8.03
N ARG A 40 -1.58 -6.04 9.17
CA ARG A 40 -2.32 -5.36 10.23
C ARG A 40 -3.01 -4.08 9.75
N GLY A 41 -2.34 -3.33 8.89
CA GLY A 41 -2.87 -2.11 8.27
C GLY A 41 -4.06 -2.40 7.37
N LEU A 42 -3.87 -3.29 6.39
CA LEU A 42 -4.89 -3.62 5.41
C LEU A 42 -6.15 -4.21 6.05
N VAL A 43 -6.02 -5.11 7.04
CA VAL A 43 -7.18 -5.70 7.75
C VAL A 43 -8.08 -4.63 8.39
N ARG A 44 -7.53 -3.49 8.83
CA ARG A 44 -8.33 -2.39 9.39
C ARG A 44 -9.09 -1.59 8.34
N LEU A 45 -8.57 -1.56 7.11
CA LEU A 45 -9.16 -0.83 6.00
C LEU A 45 -10.21 -1.69 5.28
N MET A 46 -10.10 -3.01 5.34
CA MET A 46 -11.03 -3.93 4.69
C MET A 46 -12.50 -3.72 5.12
N PRO A 47 -13.46 -3.90 4.21
CA PRO A 47 -13.29 -4.18 2.78
C PRO A 47 -12.88 -2.93 1.97
N ILE A 48 -11.94 -3.09 1.03
CA ILE A 48 -11.45 -1.99 0.18
C ILE A 48 -11.63 -2.32 -1.29
N SER A 49 -11.83 -1.27 -2.10
CA SER A 49 -11.82 -1.34 -3.56
C SER A 49 -10.77 -0.40 -4.11
N ALA A 50 -10.07 -0.84 -5.16
CA ALA A 50 -9.20 0.03 -5.94
C ALA A 50 -10.05 1.18 -6.53
N ASP A 51 -9.54 2.40 -6.40
CA ASP A 51 -10.19 3.65 -6.82
C ASP A 51 -9.18 4.48 -7.63
N PHE A 52 -8.50 3.81 -8.56
CA PHE A 52 -7.46 4.37 -9.42
C PHE A 52 -7.42 3.65 -10.77
N ASP A 53 -6.86 4.31 -11.78
CA ASP A 53 -6.64 3.77 -13.12
C ASP A 53 -5.16 4.00 -13.51
N PRO A 54 -4.36 2.93 -13.63
CA PRO A 54 -2.95 3.04 -13.98
C PRO A 54 -2.69 3.43 -15.44
N GLU A 55 -3.62 3.16 -16.36
CA GLU A 55 -3.48 3.55 -17.76
C GLU A 55 -3.80 5.02 -17.96
N ALA A 56 -4.84 5.52 -17.28
CA ALA A 56 -5.21 6.94 -17.31
C ALA A 56 -4.41 7.81 -16.32
N GLY A 57 -3.70 7.21 -15.37
CA GLY A 57 -2.99 7.90 -14.29
C GLY A 57 -3.90 8.53 -13.24
N TRP A 58 -5.19 8.19 -13.22
CA TRP A 58 -6.16 8.70 -12.26
C TRP A 58 -6.04 7.96 -10.92
N GLY A 59 -6.27 8.65 -9.80
CA GLY A 59 -6.14 8.05 -8.47
C GLY A 59 -4.70 7.64 -8.10
N ILE A 60 -3.70 8.14 -8.84
CA ILE A 60 -2.27 7.88 -8.60
C ILE A 60 -1.58 9.20 -8.29
N ARG A 61 -0.89 9.26 -7.14
CA ARG A 61 0.08 10.31 -6.84
C ARG A 61 1.46 9.76 -7.12
N ALA A 62 2.12 10.24 -8.17
CA ALA A 62 3.49 9.84 -8.52
C ALA A 62 4.49 10.11 -7.37
N PHE A 63 4.20 11.09 -6.51
CA PHE A 63 4.96 11.36 -5.31
C PHE A 63 4.07 11.89 -4.18
N SER A 64 4.25 11.36 -2.97
CA SER A 64 3.61 11.83 -1.75
C SER A 64 4.62 11.81 -0.59
N PRO A 65 4.72 12.89 0.20
CA PRO A 65 5.47 12.89 1.44
C PRO A 65 4.69 12.30 2.62
N LEU A 66 3.40 12.01 2.43
CA LEU A 66 2.56 11.48 3.51
C LEU A 66 2.81 9.98 3.73
N PRO A 67 2.70 9.52 4.99
CA PRO A 67 2.76 8.09 5.29
C PRO A 67 1.71 7.29 4.50
N CYS A 68 1.98 6.00 4.30
CA CYS A 68 0.98 5.08 3.74
C CYS A 68 -0.16 4.87 4.74
N ASP A 69 -1.41 5.04 4.31
CA ASP A 69 -2.58 4.88 5.19
C ASP A 69 -2.80 3.42 5.65
N GLY A 70 -2.29 2.45 4.90
CA GLY A 70 -2.30 1.04 5.27
C GLY A 70 -1.23 0.71 6.30
N CYS A 71 0.02 0.61 5.86
CA CYS A 71 1.12 0.13 6.70
C CYS A 71 1.81 1.21 7.56
N GLY A 72 1.42 2.49 7.44
CA GLY A 72 2.07 3.59 8.16
C GLY A 72 3.49 3.92 7.70
N SER A 73 3.97 3.32 6.60
CA SER A 73 5.34 3.55 6.12
C SER A 73 5.58 5.04 5.87
N PRO A 74 6.64 5.64 6.46
CA PRO A 74 6.96 7.05 6.28
C PRO A 74 7.71 7.31 4.96
N LEU A 75 8.01 6.26 4.18
CA LEU A 75 8.76 6.41 2.93
C LEU A 75 7.97 7.22 1.92
N HIS A 76 8.57 8.32 1.45
CA HIS A 76 7.99 9.12 0.37
C HIS A 76 7.99 8.32 -0.93
N GLY A 77 6.97 8.50 -1.76
CA GLY A 77 6.90 7.81 -3.04
C GLY A 77 5.49 7.80 -3.61
N GLN A 78 5.27 6.90 -4.56
CA GLN A 78 4.00 6.76 -5.23
C GLN A 78 2.89 6.32 -4.26
N ARG A 79 1.66 6.78 -4.50
CA ARG A 79 0.47 6.36 -3.77
C ARG A 79 -0.70 6.10 -4.71
N HIS A 80 -1.49 5.09 -4.36
CA HIS A 80 -2.67 4.65 -5.09
C HIS A 80 -3.90 4.85 -4.21
N GLN A 81 -4.94 5.44 -4.78
CA GLN A 81 -6.20 5.70 -4.10
C GLN A 81 -7.04 4.43 -4.01
N PHE A 82 -7.59 4.18 -2.84
CA PHE A 82 -8.55 3.14 -2.58
C PHE A 82 -9.70 3.72 -1.78
N THR A 83 -10.83 3.03 -1.80
CA THR A 83 -12.03 3.43 -1.06
C THR A 83 -12.58 2.27 -0.23
N GLN A 84 -13.02 2.56 1.00
CA GLN A 84 -13.60 1.60 1.92
C GLN A 84 -15.07 1.37 1.57
N LEU A 85 -15.48 0.10 1.51
CA LEU A 85 -16.83 -0.33 1.12
C LEU A 85 -17.78 -0.44 2.31
#